data_AF-A0A0S3SVM0-F1
#
_entry.id   AF-A0A0S3SVM0-F1
#
_cell.length_a   1.000
_cell.length_b   1.000
_cell.length_c   1.000
_cell.angle_alpha   90.00
_cell.angle_beta   90.00
_cell.angle_gamma   90.00
#
_symmetry.space_group_name_H-M   'P 1'
#
loop_
_entity.id
_entity.type
_entity.pdbx_description
1 polymer ?
#
loop_
_entity_poly.entity_id
_entity_poly.type
_entity_poly.pdbx_seq_one_letter_code
_entity_poly.pdbx_strand_id
1 'polypeptide(L)'
;MHVMNPIIIDQTYGSQNSKGKGLNVSDVTFRGFRGTSASDEAITLNCGLPGCSNIVLDDIDIVSSEPGKRVSCSCNNARGRVTSTDPKCSFSNKRINV
;
A
#
# COMPACT_ATOMS: atom_id res chain seq x y z
N MET A 1 -9.77 19.44 6.67
CA MET A 1 -8.45 18.76 6.61
C MET A 1 -8.73 17.35 6.11
N HIS A 2 -8.05 16.89 5.07
CA HIS A 2 -8.22 15.54 4.54
C HIS A 2 -6.91 14.78 4.65
N VAL A 3 -7.00 13.47 4.91
CA VAL A 3 -5.84 12.58 4.92
C VAL A 3 -5.45 12.29 3.46
N MET A 4 -4.18 12.50 3.12
CA MET A 4 -3.71 12.30 1.74
C MET A 4 -3.67 10.82 1.36
N ASN A 5 -3.02 9.98 2.16
CA ASN A 5 -2.92 8.53 1.92
C ASN A 5 -3.19 7.81 3.25
N PRO A 6 -4.37 7.22 3.45
CA PRO A 6 -4.69 6.58 4.72
C PRO A 6 -3.78 5.42 5.12
N ILE A 7 -3.16 4.70 4.18
CA ILE A 7 -2.25 3.58 4.47
C ILE A 7 -0.96 3.73 3.65
N ILE A 8 0.19 3.82 4.34
CA ILE A 8 1.50 3.93 3.72
C ILE A 8 2.53 2.99 4.39
N ILE A 9 3.25 2.23 3.57
CA ILE A 9 4.59 1.72 3.90
C ILE A 9 5.54 2.36 2.89
N ASP A 10 6.52 3.14 3.35
CA ASP A 10 7.52 3.76 2.48
C ASP A 10 8.93 3.44 2.98
N GLN A 11 9.59 2.48 2.32
CA GLN A 11 10.99 2.14 2.59
C GLN A 11 11.98 2.98 1.77
N THR A 12 11.49 3.97 1.02
CA THR A 12 12.31 4.93 0.27
C THR A 12 12.41 6.29 0.95
N TYR A 13 11.86 6.42 2.15
CA TYR A 13 11.87 7.64 2.94
C TYR A 13 13.28 8.22 3.08
N GLY A 14 13.45 9.49 2.69
CA GLY A 14 14.69 10.25 2.84
C GLY A 14 15.81 9.97 1.84
N SER A 15 15.67 8.99 0.94
CA SER A 15 16.70 8.69 -0.08
C SER A 15 16.10 8.09 -1.35
N GLN A 16 16.26 8.80 -2.48
CA GLN A 16 15.85 8.32 -3.81
C GLN A 16 16.61 7.07 -4.27
N ASN A 17 17.72 6.71 -3.61
CA ASN A 17 18.64 5.64 -4.01
C ASN A 17 18.69 4.46 -3.04
N SER A 18 17.74 4.33 -2.13
CA SER A 18 17.64 3.28 -1.11
C SER A 18 17.32 1.87 -1.64
N LYS A 19 17.47 1.64 -2.96
CA LYS A 19 17.15 0.38 -3.68
C LYS A 19 17.87 -0.90 -3.17
N GLY A 20 18.71 -0.82 -2.14
CA GLY A 20 19.55 -1.95 -1.71
C GLY A 20 19.40 -2.45 -0.28
N LYS A 21 18.79 -1.70 0.66
CA LYS A 21 18.80 -2.07 2.10
C LYS A 21 17.51 -1.65 2.83
N GLY A 22 16.38 -2.19 2.41
CA GLY A 22 15.14 -2.11 3.19
C GLY A 22 15.22 -3.03 4.42
N LEU A 23 14.59 -2.62 5.51
CA LEU A 23 14.37 -3.52 6.64
C LEU A 23 13.38 -4.61 6.24
N ASN A 24 13.53 -5.81 6.78
CA ASN A 24 12.49 -6.83 6.58
C ASN A 24 11.23 -6.41 7.34
N VAL A 25 10.15 -6.14 6.63
CA VAL A 25 8.83 -5.87 7.21
C VAL A 25 7.94 -7.06 6.90
N SER A 26 7.52 -7.77 7.95
CA SER A 26 6.65 -8.93 7.80
C SER A 26 5.49 -8.89 8.78
N ASP A 27 4.44 -9.66 8.47
CA ASP A 27 3.34 -9.98 9.39
C ASP A 27 2.51 -8.76 9.84
N VAL A 28 2.37 -7.78 8.94
CA VAL A 28 1.59 -6.57 9.19
C VAL A 28 0.16 -6.76 8.69
N THR A 29 -0.83 -6.50 9.55
CA THR A 29 -2.25 -6.50 9.18
C THR A 29 -2.83 -5.10 9.30
N PHE A 30 -3.38 -4.59 8.19
CA PHE A 30 -4.24 -3.41 8.17
C PHE A 30 -5.69 -3.88 8.13
N ARG A 31 -6.48 -3.55 9.16
CA ARG A 31 -7.87 -3.98 9.28
C ARG A 31 -8.82 -2.88 9.74
N GLY A 32 -10.00 -2.81 9.10
CA GLY A 32 -11.12 -1.97 9.56
C GLY A 32 -10.96 -0.49 9.22
N PHE A 33 -10.13 -0.15 8.23
CA PHE A 33 -9.92 1.23 7.83
C PHE A 33 -11.10 1.72 7.00
N ARG A 34 -11.79 2.78 7.46
CA ARG A 34 -12.92 3.40 6.79
C ARG A 34 -12.75 4.91 6.66
N GLY A 35 -13.02 5.49 5.49
CA GLY A 35 -12.97 6.95 5.32
C GLY A 35 -12.68 7.44 3.91
N THR A 36 -12.09 8.63 3.80
CA THR A 36 -11.81 9.29 2.52
C THR A 36 -10.33 9.59 2.33
N SER A 37 -9.82 9.40 1.12
CA SER A 37 -8.47 9.81 0.69
C SER A 37 -8.55 11.04 -0.20
N ALA A 38 -7.69 12.02 0.06
CA ALA A 38 -7.51 13.19 -0.80
C ALA A 38 -6.52 12.96 -1.96
N SER A 39 -5.79 11.84 -1.95
CA SER A 39 -4.96 11.43 -3.09
C SER A 39 -5.60 10.29 -3.88
N ASP A 40 -5.17 10.15 -5.13
CA ASP A 40 -5.60 9.06 -6.03
C ASP A 40 -5.08 7.69 -5.57
N GLU A 41 -3.95 7.64 -4.85
CA GLU A 41 -3.39 6.43 -4.25
C GLU A 41 -3.71 6.38 -2.75
N ALA A 42 -4.89 5.89 -2.38
CA ALA A 42 -5.26 5.75 -0.97
C ALA A 42 -4.33 4.83 -0.18
N ILE A 43 -3.77 3.82 -0.84
CA ILE A 43 -2.90 2.80 -0.22
C ILE A 43 -1.61 2.71 -1.02
N THR A 44 -0.48 3.01 -0.38
CA THR A 44 0.84 2.94 -1.02
C THR A 44 1.78 2.07 -0.19
N LEU A 45 2.14 0.89 -0.72
CA LEU A 45 3.10 -0.03 -0.12
C LEU A 45 4.36 -0.06 -0.99
N ASN A 46 5.32 0.79 -0.69
CA ASN A 46 6.57 0.93 -1.41
C ASN A 46 7.73 0.31 -0.61
N CYS A 47 7.99 -0.97 -0.85
CA CYS A 47 9.02 -1.73 -0.13
C CYS A 47 10.33 -1.81 -0.92
N GLY A 48 11.46 -1.67 -0.23
CA GLY A 48 12.81 -1.94 -0.74
C GLY A 48 13.16 -3.43 -0.66
N LEU A 49 14.40 -3.81 -0.97
CA LEU A 49 14.87 -5.19 -0.78
C LEU A 49 15.10 -5.49 0.71
N PRO A 50 14.69 -6.66 1.24
CA PRO A 50 14.24 -7.87 0.52
C PRO A 50 12.75 -7.84 0.09
N GLY A 51 11.97 -6.91 0.61
CA GLY A 51 10.53 -6.76 0.34
C GLY A 51 9.71 -6.85 1.61
N CYS A 52 8.44 -6.49 1.49
CA CYS A 52 7.46 -6.71 2.55
C CYS A 52 6.77 -8.06 2.34
N SER A 53 6.60 -8.83 3.41
CA SER A 53 6.02 -10.17 3.35
C SER A 53 4.86 -10.35 4.34
N ASN A 54 3.96 -11.28 4.03
CA ASN A 54 2.77 -11.54 4.84
C ASN A 54 1.96 -10.28 5.24
N ILE A 55 1.81 -9.34 4.30
CA ILE A 55 0.96 -8.16 4.51
C ILE A 55 -0.50 -8.57 4.32
N VAL A 56 -1.38 -8.17 5.23
CA VAL A 56 -2.82 -8.45 5.13
C VAL A 56 -3.59 -7.13 5.01
N LEU A 57 -4.38 -7.01 3.95
CA LEU A 57 -5.38 -5.95 3.78
C LEU A 57 -6.77 -6.56 3.95
N ASP A 58 -7.46 -6.19 5.02
CA ASP A 58 -8.72 -6.83 5.44
C ASP A 58 -9.76 -5.81 5.91
N ASP A 59 -11.00 -5.94 5.46
CA ASP A 59 -12.09 -4.98 5.75
C ASP A 59 -11.65 -3.51 5.60
N ILE A 60 -11.21 -3.12 4.40
CA ILE A 60 -10.83 -1.74 4.09
C ILE A 60 -11.87 -1.12 3.17
N ASP A 61 -12.29 0.10 3.50
CA ASP A 61 -13.29 0.88 2.77
C ASP A 61 -12.88 2.36 2.75
N ILE A 62 -12.01 2.70 1.81
CA ILE A 62 -11.49 4.05 1.59
C ILE A 62 -11.97 4.52 0.22
N VAL A 63 -12.68 5.64 0.20
CA VAL A 63 -13.18 6.26 -1.04
C VAL A 63 -12.48 7.59 -1.29
N SER A 64 -12.68 8.21 -2.45
CA SER A 64 -12.16 9.56 -2.69
C SER A 64 -12.89 10.59 -1.82
N SER A 65 -12.17 11.59 -1.32
CA SER A 65 -12.81 12.79 -0.75
C SER A 65 -13.45 13.68 -1.84
N GLU A 66 -13.12 13.45 -3.11
CA GLU A 66 -13.71 14.15 -4.24
C GLU A 66 -14.87 13.35 -4.84
N PRO A 67 -16.08 13.94 -4.93
CA PRO A 67 -17.24 13.25 -5.49
C PRO A 67 -17.00 12.73 -6.91
N GLY A 68 -17.36 11.47 -7.16
CA GLY A 68 -17.26 10.84 -8.48
C GLY A 68 -15.87 10.32 -8.85
N LYS A 69 -14.84 10.56 -8.04
CA LYS A 69 -13.51 9.97 -8.23
C LYS A 69 -13.37 8.64 -7.49
N ARG A 70 -12.49 7.79 -8.02
CA ARG A 70 -12.06 6.55 -7.38
C ARG A 70 -10.61 6.68 -6.94
N VAL A 71 -10.27 5.95 -5.90
CA VAL A 71 -8.90 5.82 -5.41
C VAL A 71 -8.35 4.44 -5.74
N SER A 72 -7.06 4.25 -5.56
CA SER A 72 -6.34 3.06 -5.99
C SER A 72 -5.31 2.61 -4.96
N CYS A 73 -4.69 1.46 -5.21
CA CYS A 73 -3.60 0.92 -4.40
C CYS A 73 -2.34 0.74 -5.26
N SER A 74 -1.21 1.14 -4.71
CA SER A 74 0.12 0.92 -5.29
C SER A 74 0.90 -0.02 -4.37
N CYS A 75 1.36 -1.16 -4.89
CA CYS A 75 2.07 -2.19 -4.12
C CYS A 75 3.34 -2.61 -4.84
N ASN A 76 4.49 -2.13 -4.36
CA ASN A 76 5.82 -2.39 -4.90
C ASN A 76 6.63 -3.25 -3.92
N ASN A 77 7.13 -4.38 -4.41
CA ASN A 77 7.88 -5.37 -3.63
C ASN A 77 7.21 -5.80 -2.31
N ALA A 78 5.88 -5.84 -2.30
CA ALA A 78 5.07 -6.29 -1.18
C ALA A 78 4.30 -7.55 -1.57
N ARG A 79 4.24 -8.52 -0.66
CA ARG A 79 3.53 -9.79 -0.83
C ARG A 79 2.60 -10.01 0.35
N GLY A 80 1.43 -10.57 0.06
CA GLY A 80 0.39 -10.63 1.07
C GLY A 80 -0.93 -11.20 0.57
N ARG A 81 -1.96 -11.05 1.38
CA ARG A 81 -3.34 -11.43 1.06
C ARG A 81 -4.27 -10.24 1.18
N VAL A 82 -5.21 -10.15 0.25
CA VAL A 82 -6.31 -9.20 0.25
C VAL A 82 -7.59 -10.01 0.44
N THR A 83 -8.43 -9.64 1.41
CA THR A 83 -9.71 -10.33 1.69
C THR A 83 -10.89 -9.47 1.22
N SER A 84 -11.06 -8.27 1.79
CA SER A 84 -12.11 -7.32 1.41
C SER A 84 -11.54 -5.91 1.42
N THR A 85 -11.44 -5.29 0.24
CA THR A 85 -10.96 -3.91 0.10
C THR A 85 -11.71 -3.14 -0.98
N ASP A 86 -12.14 -1.92 -0.64
CA ASP A 86 -12.39 -0.82 -1.58
C ASP A 86 -11.43 0.32 -1.19
N PRO A 87 -10.49 0.75 -2.05
CA PRO A 87 -10.28 0.33 -3.43
C PRO A 87 -9.86 -1.14 -3.55
N LYS A 88 -10.17 -1.75 -4.70
CA LYS A 88 -9.74 -3.12 -5.02
C LYS A 88 -8.22 -3.17 -5.15
N CYS A 89 -7.55 -3.79 -4.18
CA CYS A 89 -6.10 -3.96 -4.19
C CYS A 89 -5.71 -5.37 -4.65
N SER A 90 -4.51 -5.47 -5.23
CA SER A 90 -3.87 -6.75 -5.48
C SER A 90 -2.35 -6.59 -5.35
N PHE A 91 -1.70 -7.55 -4.69
CA PHE A 91 -0.24 -7.62 -4.70
C PHE A 91 0.22 -8.10 -6.08
N SER A 92 0.83 -7.21 -6.87
CA SER A 92 1.37 -7.59 -8.18
C SER A 92 2.68 -8.37 -7.99
N ASN A 93 2.70 -9.62 -8.46
CA ASN A 93 3.94 -10.35 -8.69
C ASN A 93 4.63 -9.77 -9.93
N LYS A 94 5.23 -8.58 -9.85
CA LYS A 94 6.23 -8.19 -10.85
C LYS A 94 7.38 -9.20 -10.71
N ARG A 95 7.49 -10.12 -11.66
CA ARG A 95 8.69 -10.94 -11.85
C ARG A 95 9.87 -9.97 -11.86
N ILE A 96 10.71 -10.04 -10.83
CA ILE A 96 12.03 -9.47 -10.90
C ILE A 96 12.74 -10.32 -11.95
N ASN A 97 12.95 -9.78 -13.15
CA ASN A 97 13.96 -10.34 -14.04
C ASN A 97 15.30 -10.14 -13.31
N VAL A 98 15.79 -11.24 -12.73
CA VAL A 98 17.21 -11.39 -12.39
C VAL A 98 17.96 -11.70 -13.67
#